data_AF-A0A9C7QEW7-F1
#
_entry.id   AF-A0A9C7QEW7-F1
#
_cell.length_a   1.000
_cell.length_b   1.000
_cell.length_c   1.000
_cell.angle_alpha   90.00
_cell.angle_beta   90.00
_cell.angle_gamma   90.00
#
_symmetry.space_group_name_H-M   'P 1'
#
loop_
_entity.id
_entity.type
_entity.pdbx_description
1 polymer ?
#
loop_
_entity_poly.entity_id
_entity_poly.type
_entity_poly.pdbx_seq_one_letter_code
_entity_poly.pdbx_strand_id
1 'polypeptide(L)' 'MDKLEKGRLGEDAVCTLLEQRGHEIIARNYHRRCGEIDIISKCGRFVVFTEVKARKRGSLVSGLEAVDFRKQAKII' A
#
# COMPACT_ATOMS: atom_id res chain seq x y z
N MET A 1 -6.65 -19.47 -8.04
CA MET A 1 -6.52 -18.03 -7.73
C MET A 1 -5.19 -17.54 -8.25
N ASP A 2 -5.28 -16.71 -9.28
CA ASP A 2 -4.14 -16.12 -9.99
C ASP A 2 -3.40 -15.10 -9.09
N LYS A 3 -2.17 -14.74 -9.47
CA LYS A 3 -1.33 -13.78 -8.75
C LYS A 3 -1.97 -12.38 -8.68
N LEU A 4 -2.69 -11.98 -9.74
CA LEU A 4 -3.41 -10.71 -9.80
C LEU A 4 -4.60 -10.67 -8.84
N GLU A 5 -5.39 -11.75 -8.79
CA GLU A 5 -6.51 -11.88 -7.84
C GLU A 5 -6.02 -11.84 -6.39
N LYS A 6 -4.87 -12.47 -6.10
CA LYS A 6 -4.21 -12.40 -4.79
C LYS A 6 -3.78 -10.99 -4.41
N GLY A 7 -3.28 -10.22 -5.38
CA GLY A 7 -2.92 -8.81 -5.17
C GLY A 7 -4.14 -7.97 -4.78
N ARG A 8 -5.20 -8.04 -5.59
CA ARG A 8 -6.46 -7.30 -5.34
C ARG A 8 -7.07 -7.62 -3.98
N LEU A 9 -7.18 -8.89 -3.62
CA LEU A 9 -7.73 -9.28 -2.32
C LEU A 9 -6.89 -8.77 -1.14
N GLY A 10 -5.56 -8.73 -1.32
CA GLY A 10 -4.66 -8.10 -0.34
C GLY A 10 -4.92 -6.61 -0.21
N GLU A 11 -5.03 -5.88 -1.32
CA GLU A 11 -5.33 -4.45 -1.30
C GLU A 11 -6.70 -4.15 -0.70
N ASP A 12 -7.72 -4.94 -1.03
CA ASP A 12 -9.07 -4.77 -0.47
C ASP A 12 -9.04 -4.93 1.05
N ALA A 13 -8.36 -5.97 1.56
CA ALA A 13 -8.21 -6.19 3.00
C ALA A 13 -7.46 -5.04 3.69
N VAL A 14 -6.43 -4.48 3.05
CA VAL A 14 -5.69 -3.33 3.59
C VAL A 14 -6.55 -2.06 3.57
N CYS A 15 -7.33 -1.81 2.52
CA CYS A 15 -8.27 -0.68 2.48
C CYS A 15 -9.26 -0.76 3.64
N THR A 16 -9.92 -1.89 3.83
CA THR A 16 -10.86 -2.08 4.95
C THR A 16 -10.19 -1.84 6.31
N LEU A 17 -8.96 -2.32 6.49
CA LEU A 17 -8.22 -2.13 7.73
C LEU A 17 -7.85 -0.65 7.97
N LEU A 18 -7.50 0.08 6.92
CA LEU A 18 -7.18 1.51 6.99
C LEU A 18 -8.44 2.32 7.32
N GLU A 19 -9.55 2.03 6.64
CA GLU A 19 -10.86 2.67 6.90
C GLU A 19 -11.31 2.44 8.36
N GLN A 20 -11.20 1.20 8.86
CA GLN A 20 -11.47 0.88 10.27
C GLN A 20 -10.57 1.63 11.26
N ARG A 21 -9.38 2.05 10.83
CA ARG A 21 -8.44 2.87 11.62
C ARG A 21 -8.63 4.37 11.42
N GLY A 22 -9.72 4.79 10.77
CA GLY A 22 -10.05 6.20 10.58
C GLY A 22 -9.31 6.86 9.41
N HIS A 23 -8.77 6.06 8.49
CA HIS A 23 -8.24 6.60 7.25
C HIS A 23 -9.35 6.82 6.22
N GLU A 24 -9.22 7.89 5.44
CA GLU A 24 -9.97 8.11 4.20
C GLU A 24 -9.12 7.63 3.02
N ILE A 25 -9.63 6.69 2.22
CA ILE A 25 -8.91 6.22 1.02
C ILE A 25 -9.04 7.28 -0.08
N ILE A 26 -7.91 7.84 -0.51
CA ILE A 26 -7.84 8.87 -1.56
C ILE A 26 -7.70 8.21 -2.94
N ALA A 27 -6.82 7.21 -3.05
CA ALA A 27 -6.56 6.54 -4.31
C ALA A 27 -6.07 5.10 -4.08
N ARG A 28 -6.30 4.26 -5.08
CA ARG A 28 -5.79 2.88 -5.16
C ARG A 28 -5.15 2.69 -6.53
N ASN A 29 -4.12 1.86 -6.63
CA ASN A 29 -3.38 1.58 -7.87
C ASN A 29 -2.96 2.87 -8.58
N TYR A 30 -2.33 3.79 -7.84
CA TYR A 30 -1.90 5.07 -8.38
C TYR A 30 -0.63 4.89 -9.21
N HIS A 31 -0.70 5.18 -10.51
CA HIS A 31 0.43 5.08 -11.42
C HIS A 31 0.84 6.45 -11.96
N ARG A 32 2.14 6.75 -11.95
CA ARG A 32 2.74 7.90 -12.62
C ARG A 32 4.02 7.47 -13.32
N ARG A 33 4.53 8.29 -14.25
CA ARG A 33 5.76 8.02 -15.02
C ARG A 33 6.99 7.67 -14.16
N CYS A 34 7.03 8.07 -12.89
CA CYS A 34 8.15 7.83 -11.97
C CYS A 34 7.96 6.66 -10.99
N GLY A 35 6.77 6.04 -10.93
CA GLY A 35 6.48 4.92 -10.03
C GLY A 35 5.00 4.66 -9.81
N GLU A 36 4.72 3.64 -9.02
CA GLU A 36 3.38 3.23 -8.60
C GLU A 36 3.24 3.23 -7.09
N ILE A 37 2.01 3.41 -6.61
CA ILE A 37 1.63 3.36 -5.20
C ILE A 37 0.32 2.59 -5.10
N ASP A 38 0.31 1.52 -4.30
CA ASP A 38 -0.86 0.64 -4.19
C ASP A 38 -2.05 1.35 -3.55
N ILE A 39 -1.85 2.05 -2.42
CA ILE A 39 -2.92 2.78 -1.71
C ILE A 39 -2.40 4.13 -1.20
N ILE A 40 -3.17 5.18 -1.44
CA ILE A 40 -3.00 6.52 -0.85
C ILE A 40 -4.19 6.78 0.06
N SER A 41 -3.94 7.12 1.31
CA SER A 41 -4.99 7.44 2.28
C SER A 41 -4.65 8.68 3.11
N LYS A 42 -5.65 9.25 3.78
CA LYS A 42 -5.51 10.39 4.69
C LYS A 42 -5.93 9.98 6.09
N CYS A 43 -5.09 10.30 7.08
CA CYS A 43 -5.42 10.13 8.49
C CYS A 43 -5.12 11.44 9.22
N GLY A 44 -6.18 12.18 9.57
CA GLY A 44 -6.06 13.54 10.11
C GLY A 44 -5.31 14.48 9.15
N ARG A 45 -4.14 14.95 9.56
CA ARG A 45 -3.27 15.86 8.78
C ARG A 45 -2.24 15.14 7.90
N PHE A 46 -2.20 13.81 7.95
CA PHE A 46 -1.18 13.03 7.25
C PHE A 46 -1.74 12.42 5.98
N VAL A 47 -0.94 12.45 4.92
CA VAL A 47 -1.12 11.60 3.74
C VAL A 47 -0.23 10.38 3.91
N VAL A 48 -0.82 9.20 3.79
CA VAL A 48 -0.17 7.91 4.05
C VAL A 48 -0.14 7.10 2.75
N PHE A 49 1.06 6.81 2.30
CA PHE A 49 1.33 5.96 1.14
C PHE A 49 1.60 4.54 1.62
N THR A 50 0.80 3.58 1.15
CA THR A 50 0.87 2.19 1.60
C THR A 50 1.19 1.28 0.43
N GLU A 51 2.21 0.45 0.60
CA GLU A 51 2.56 -0.64 -0.32
C GLU A 51 2.03 -1.97 0.23
N VAL A 52 1.33 -2.73 -0.59
CA VAL A 52 0.71 -4.01 -0.23
C VAL A 52 1.53 -5.16 -0.80
N LYS A 53 2.02 -6.05 0.08
CA LYS A 53 2.75 -7.25 -0.33
C LYS A 53 2.09 -8.50 0.22
N ALA A 54 1.45 -9.26 -0.66
CA ALA A 54 0.97 -10.60 -0.32
C ALA A 54 2.18 -11.54 -0.06
N ARG A 55 2.15 -12.25 1.07
CA ARG A 55 3.18 -13.22 1.48
C ARG A 55 2.53 -14.54 1.91
N LYS A 56 3.24 -15.64 1.67
CA LYS A 56 2.86 -16.95 2.22
C LYS A 56 3.29 -17.02 3.69
N ARG A 57 2.58 -17.82 4.48
CA ARG A 57 2.93 -18.10 5.88
C ARG A 57 4.36 -18.64 5.96
N GLY A 58 5.22 -18.01 6.78
CA GLY A 58 6.63 -18.39 6.95
C GLY A 58 7.68 -17.54 6.20
N SER A 59 7.32 -16.42 5.58
CA SER A 59 8.33 -15.54 4.95
C SER A 59 9.13 -14.72 5.98
N LEU A 60 10.46 -14.73 5.86
CA LEU A 60 11.44 -14.23 6.85
C LEU A 60 11.74 -12.72 6.84
N VAL A 61 11.06 -11.91 6.02
CA VAL A 61 11.45 -10.49 5.79
C VAL A 61 10.39 -9.54 6.34
N SER A 62 10.79 -8.58 7.16
CA SER A 62 9.88 -7.58 7.74
C SER A 62 9.42 -6.58 6.67
N GLY A 63 8.16 -6.15 6.72
CA GLY A 63 7.59 -5.22 5.74
C GLY A 63 8.22 -3.81 5.77
N LEU A 64 8.94 -3.47 6.85
CA LEU A 64 9.57 -2.16 7.04
C LEU A 64 10.70 -1.90 6.03
N GLU A 65 11.40 -2.94 5.57
CA GLU A 65 12.51 -2.82 4.62
C GLU A 65 12.05 -2.53 3.17
N ALA A 66 10.74 -2.57 2.90
CA ALA A 66 10.17 -2.42 1.57
C ALA A 66 9.85 -0.97 1.16
N VAL A 67 9.92 -0.01 2.10
CA VAL A 67 9.66 1.41 1.86
C VAL A 67 10.97 2.19 1.91
N ASP A 68 11.73 2.15 0.81
CA ASP A 68 13.00 2.90 0.66
C ASP A 68 12.72 4.41 0.53
N PHE A 69 13.60 5.25 1.10
CA PHE A 69 13.69 6.71 0.88
C PHE A 69 13.53 7.12 -0.59
N ARG A 70 13.98 6.29 -1.53
CA ARG A 70 13.81 6.53 -2.98
C ARG A 70 12.35 6.55 -3.43
N LYS A 71 11.44 5.83 -2.77
CA LYS A 71 9.99 5.91 -3.04
C LYS A 71 9.40 7.18 -2.43
N GLN A 72 9.86 7.59 -1.24
CA GLN A 72 9.41 8.83 -0.59
C GLN A 72 9.81 10.08 -1.37
N ALA A 73 11.03 10.14 -1.89
CA ALA A 73 11.57 11.28 -2.64
C ALA A 73 10.90 11.50 -4.01
N LYS A 74 10.20 10.51 -4.57
CA LYS A 74 9.54 10.60 -5.88
C LYS A 74 8.12 11.16 -5.82
N ILE A 75 7.61 11.37 -4.61
CA ILE A 75 6.24 11.80 -4.34
C ILE A 75 6.16 13.31 -4.04
N ILE A 76 7.29 13.95 -3.72
CA ILE A 76 7.43 15.41 -3.53
C ILE A 76 7.82 16.05 -4.87
#